data_AF-A0A853MCX4-F1
#
_entry.id   AF-A0A853MCX4-F1
#
_cell.length_a   1.000
_cell.length_b   1.000
_cell.length_c   1.000
_cell.angle_alpha   90.00
_cell.angle_beta   90.00
_cell.angle_gamma   90.00
#
_symmetry.space_group_name_H-M   'P 1'
#
loop_
_entity.id
_entity.type
_entity.pdbx_description
1 polymer ?
#
loop_
_entity_poly.entity_id
_entity_poly.type
_entity_poly.pdbx_seq_one_letter_code
_entity_poly.pdbx_strand_id
1 'polypeptide(L)' 'MPVLHSKVHCPNCGKMAERYFISESQVTRTQCPACDYLMINCTRTGRVIEAYAPGIYAGKTLV' A
#
# COMPACT_ATOMS: atom_id res chain seq x y z
N MET A 1 -18.90 6.50 -9.83
CA MET A 1 -17.45 6.74 -9.72
C MET A 1 -16.81 5.51 -9.09
N PRO A 2 -16.35 4.52 -9.86
CA PRO A 2 -15.98 3.23 -9.29
C PRO A 2 -14.55 3.27 -8.76
N VAL A 3 -14.41 3.42 -7.45
CA VAL A 3 -13.20 3.01 -6.75
C VAL A 3 -13.36 1.54 -6.41
N LEU A 4 -12.50 0.67 -6.96
CA LEU A 4 -12.47 -0.73 -6.56
C LEU A 4 -11.58 -0.87 -5.34
N HIS A 5 -12.15 -1.35 -4.24
CA HIS A 5 -11.45 -1.59 -2.98
C HIS A 5 -11.15 -3.08 -2.80
N SER A 6 -9.96 -3.41 -2.32
CA SER A 6 -9.54 -4.77 -2.02
C SER A 6 -8.68 -4.81 -0.76
N LYS A 7 -8.79 -5.88 0.02
CA LYS A 7 -7.92 -6.12 1.17
C LYS A 7 -6.69 -6.89 0.72
N VAL A 8 -5.51 -6.45 1.15
CA VAL A 8 -4.20 -7.06 0.83
C VAL A 8 -3.35 -7.13 2.09
N HIS A 9 -2.28 -7.94 2.07
CA HIS A 9 -1.26 -7.85 3.11
C HIS A 9 -0.32 -6.68 2.83
N CYS A 10 0.04 -5.95 3.88
CA CYS A 10 0.99 -4.86 3.80
C CYS A 10 2.36 -5.41 3.42
N PRO A 11 3.01 -4.91 2.37
CA PRO A 11 4.35 -5.35 1.99
C PRO A 11 5.42 -4.88 2.99
N ASN A 12 5.10 -3.89 3.83
CA ASN A 12 5.94 -3.46 4.93
C ASN A 12 5.75 -4.43 6.11
N CYS A 13 4.66 -4.30 6.88
CA CYS A 13 4.55 -5.00 8.17
C CYS A 13 3.82 -6.35 8.14
N GLY A 14 3.36 -6.82 6.97
CA GLY A 14 2.59 -8.06 6.81
C GLY A 14 1.14 -8.03 7.33
N LYS A 15 0.75 -7.01 8.10
CA LYS A 15 -0.64 -6.84 8.59
C LYS A 15 -1.60 -6.47 7.46
N MET A 16 -2.90 -6.51 7.75
CA MET A 16 -3.90 -6.17 6.75
C MET A 16 -3.81 -4.71 6.33
N ALA A 17 -3.93 -4.50 5.02
CA ALA A 17 -3.84 -3.24 4.33
C ALA A 17 -4.96 -3.15 3.28
N GLU A 18 -5.14 -1.96 2.74
CA GLU A 18 -6.19 -1.63 1.80
C GLU A 18 -5.56 -1.21 0.48
N ARG A 19 -6.11 -1.72 -0.63
CA ARG A 19 -5.76 -1.30 -1.99
C ARG A 19 -6.99 -0.72 -2.67
N TYR A 20 -6.82 0.48 -3.22
CA TYR A 20 -7.84 1.19 -3.98
C TYR A 20 -7.37 1.37 -5.41
N PHE A 21 -8.17 0.94 -6.37
CA PHE A 21 -8.01 1.26 -7.77
C PHE A 21 -8.89 2.45 -8.10
N ILE A 22 -8.28 3.57 -8.45
CA ILE A 22 -8.94 4.82 -8.75
C ILE A 22 -8.82 5.04 -10.26
N SER A 23 -9.88 4.69 -10.99
CA SER A 23 -9.88 4.70 -12.46
C SER A 23 -9.76 6.11 -13.05
N GLU A 24 -10.32 7.12 -12.40
CA GLU A 24 -10.30 8.51 -12.86
C GLU A 24 -8.87 9.07 -12.95
N SER A 25 -8.06 8.86 -11.90
CA SER A 25 -6.67 9.29 -11.85
C SER A 25 -5.68 8.24 -12.37
N GLN A 26 -6.17 7.07 -12.80
CA GLN A 26 -5.35 5.95 -13.27
C GLN A 26 -4.28 5.55 -12.25
N VAL A 27 -4.64 5.57 -10.97
CA VAL A 27 -3.74 5.20 -9.86
C VAL A 27 -4.24 4.01 -9.06
N THR A 28 -3.29 3.29 -8.51
CA THR A 28 -3.52 2.27 -7.49
C THR A 28 -2.89 2.76 -6.20
N ARG A 29 -3.68 2.91 -5.14
CA ARG A 29 -3.24 3.34 -3.82
C ARG A 29 -3.31 2.17 -2.87
N THR A 30 -2.17 1.77 -2.30
CA THR A 30 -2.07 0.78 -1.23
C THR A 30 -1.73 1.50 0.07
N GLN A 31 -2.51 1.31 1.13
CA GLN A 31 -2.28 1.93 2.43
C GLN A 31 -2.41 0.90 3.56
N CYS A 32 -1.56 1.02 4.59
CA CYS A 32 -1.66 0.19 5.78
C CYS A 32 -1.88 1.06 7.03
N PRO A 33 -3.00 0.88 7.75
CA PRO A 33 -3.28 1.64 8.97
C PRO A 33 -2.40 1.24 10.16
N ALA A 34 -1.65 0.13 10.06
CA ALA A 34 -0.89 -0.41 11.19
C ALA A 34 0.58 0.04 11.25
N CYS A 35 1.13 0.51 10.14
CA CYS A 35 2.53 0.97 10.07
C CYS A 35 2.69 2.19 9.17
N ASP A 36 1.60 2.91 8.91
CA ASP A 36 1.51 4.08 8.03
C ASP A 36 2.17 3.90 6.65
N TYR A 37 2.21 2.66 6.14
CA TYR A 37 2.71 2.39 4.79
C TYR A 37 1.75 2.96 3.75
N LEU A 38 2.27 3.73 2.80
CA LEU A 38 1.53 4.27 1.66
C LEU A 38 2.33 4.02 0.39
N MET A 39 1.65 3.54 -0.65
CA MET A 39 2.23 3.35 -1.97
C MET A 39 1.19 3.69 -3.02
N ILE A 40 1.53 4.62 -3.92
CA ILE A 40 0.70 5.06 -5.04
C ILE A 40 1.45 4.74 -6.33
N ASN A 41 0.83 3.97 -7.21
CA ASN A 41 1.38 3.59 -8.50
C ASN A 41 0.46 4.03 -9.63
N CYS A 42 1.03 4.30 -10.79
CA CYS A 42 0.27 4.42 -12.03
C CYS A 42 -0.27 3.05 -12.44
N THR A 43 -1.58 2.89 -12.54
CA THR A 43 -2.23 1.62 -12.93
C THR A 43 -1.85 1.17 -14.34
N ARG A 44 -1.52 2.12 -15.23
CA ARG A 44 -1.15 1.82 -16.62
C ARG A 44 0.30 1.36 -16.80
N THR A 45 1.22 1.91 -16.00
CA THR A 45 2.67 1.70 -16.20
C THR A 45 3.34 0.97 -15.05
N GLY A 46 2.66 0.81 -13.92
CA GLY A 46 3.22 0.24 -12.69
C GLY A 46 4.22 1.16 -11.95
N ARG A 47 4.62 2.29 -12.56
CA ARG A 47 5.58 3.23 -11.96
C ARG A 47 5.06 3.77 -10.64
N VAL A 48 5.95 3.85 -9.67
CA VAL A 48 5.68 4.49 -8.37
C VAL A 48 5.54 5.99 -8.61
N ILE A 49 4.44 6.56 -8.12
CA ILE A 49 4.19 8.01 -8.11
C ILE A 49 4.61 8.56 -6.75
N GLU A 50 4.20 7.90 -5.68
CA GLU A 50 4.49 8.28 -4.31
C GLU A 50 4.65 7.02 -3.46
N ALA A 51 5.61 7.01 -2.56
CA ALA A 51 5.80 5.92 -1.61
C ALA A 51 6.29 6.46 -0.28
N TYR A 52 5.67 5.99 0.79
CA TYR A 52 6.08 6.21 2.16
C TYR A 52 6.09 4.87 2.89
N ALA A 53 7.26 4.51 3.42
CA ALA A 53 7.47 3.27 4.13
C ALA A 53 8.18 3.58 5.45
N PRO A 54 7.43 3.71 6.55
CA PRO A 54 8.02 3.82 7.87
C PRO A 54 8.91 2.62 8.16
N GLY A 55 10.08 2.88 8.73
CA GLY A 55 11.00 1.85 9.15
C GLY A 55 10.32 0.93 10.16
N ILE A 56 9.87 -0.23 9.69
CA ILE A 56 9.57 -1.35 10.57
C ILE A 56 10.91 -1.84 11.08
N TYR A 57 11.12 -1.73 12.38
CA TYR A 57 12.10 -2.59 13.04
C TYR A 57 11.73 -4.00 12.64
N ALA A 58 12.55 -4.64 11.80
CA ALA A 58 12.45 -6.06 11.51
C ALA A 58 12.32 -6.72 12.87
N GLY A 59 11.13 -7.24 13.17
CA GLY A 59 10.78 -7.64 14.52
C GLY A 59 11.91 -8.48 15.05
N LYS A 60 12.51 -8.07 16.18
CA LYS A 60 13.36 -8.96 16.94
C LYS A 60 12.54 -10.21 17.18
N THR A 61 12.81 -11.27 16.44
CA THR A 61 12.58 -12.62 16.94
C THR A 61 13.44 -12.65 18.20
N LEU A 62 12.81 -12.45 19.34
CA LEU A 62 13.42 -12.81 20.62
C LEU A 62 13.51 -14.33 20.60
N VAL A 63 14.63 -14.83 20.06
CA VAL A 63 15.13 -16.17 20.36
C VAL A 63 15.68 -16.19 21.77
#